data_AF-A0A3D5Q047-F1
#
_entry.id   AF-A0A3D5Q047-F1
#
_cell.length_a   1.000
_cell.length_b   1.000
_cell.length_c   1.000
_cell.angle_alpha   90.00
_cell.angle_beta   90.00
_cell.angle_gamma   90.00
#
_symmetry.space_group_name_H-M   'P 1'
#
loop_
_entity.id
_entity.type
_entity.pdbx_description
1 polymer ?
#
loop_
_entity_poly.entity_id
_entity_poly.type
_entity_poly.pdbx_seq_one_letter_code
_entity_poly.pdbx_strand_id
1 'polypeptide(L)'
;GRRKAEPENPEGWVMLGRTYMRIEQYQDAVYAYRRLAQLDLGTANERANAWGLAAQAAFFASQGEMNEQVQDIIEKARELDPNEVNVLGLLGINAFSQENYREAIGYWQRIVDVAPRHPQLASIKEGLRAAYGRLGEEPPAELQASAGGGVTVRVELDEQFVGDIPDDAVVFVFVRRAGVEQGPPLAAMRLPASSLPTEVTLDDRNSMGPAGKLSSAEEVQVMARISRTGNAKSEAGDWQGRIDRPVAVGDDSGEVPVLVIDSRLAE
;
A
#
# COMPACT_ATOMS: atom_id res chain seq x y z
N GLY A 1 4.94 -6.89 -54.60
CA GLY A 1 4.82 -5.60 -53.90
C GLY A 1 4.56 -5.86 -52.43
N ARG A 2 5.40 -5.27 -51.57
CA ARG A 2 5.37 -5.21 -50.09
C ARG A 2 4.13 -5.79 -49.38
N ARG A 3 4.30 -6.96 -48.74
CA ARG A 3 3.56 -7.35 -47.53
C ARG A 3 4.50 -7.17 -46.33
N LYS A 4 3.93 -6.79 -45.18
CA LYS A 4 4.52 -6.64 -43.83
C LYS A 4 5.01 -5.24 -43.48
N ALA A 5 4.06 -4.43 -43.03
CA ALA A 5 4.25 -3.43 -41.99
C ALA A 5 2.92 -3.36 -41.23
N GLU A 6 2.59 -4.42 -40.49
CA GLU A 6 1.70 -4.21 -39.35
C GLU A 6 2.57 -3.50 -38.31
N PRO A 7 2.22 -2.29 -37.85
CA PRO A 7 2.95 -1.66 -36.77
C PRO A 7 2.91 -2.61 -35.57
N GLU A 8 4.08 -2.98 -35.05
CA GLU A 8 4.19 -3.86 -33.89
C GLU A 8 3.43 -3.20 -32.73
N ASN A 9 2.27 -3.74 -32.38
CA ASN A 9 1.32 -3.17 -31.40
C ASN A 9 1.90 -3.29 -29.98
N PRO A 10 2.45 -2.22 -29.38
CA PRO A 10 3.08 -2.28 -28.06
C PRO A 10 2.07 -2.65 -26.97
N GLU A 11 0.84 -2.14 -27.06
CA GLU A 11 -0.23 -2.43 -26.10
C GLU A 11 -0.58 -3.93 -26.08
N GLY A 12 -0.53 -4.57 -27.25
CA GLY A 12 -0.72 -6.02 -27.39
C GLY A 12 0.33 -6.82 -26.62
N TRP A 13 1.61 -6.44 -26.71
CA TRP A 13 2.69 -7.09 -25.98
C TRP A 13 2.60 -6.86 -24.47
N VAL A 14 2.21 -5.65 -24.03
CA VAL A 14 1.95 -5.36 -22.61
C VAL A 14 0.84 -6.27 -22.06
N MET A 15 -0.29 -6.36 -22.76
CA MET A 15 -1.42 -7.19 -22.33
C MET A 15 -1.06 -8.68 -22.29
N LEU A 16 -0.28 -9.14 -23.27
CA LEU A 16 0.19 -10.51 -23.34
C LEU A 16 1.11 -10.84 -22.16
N GLY A 17 2.13 -10.00 -21.91
CA GLY A 17 3.03 -10.17 -20.76
C GLY A 17 2.29 -10.17 -19.43
N ARG A 18 1.33 -9.26 -19.22
CA ARG A 18 0.50 -9.23 -17.99
C ARG A 18 -0.35 -10.47 -17.83
N THR A 19 -0.88 -11.01 -18.93
CA THR A 19 -1.68 -12.24 -18.91
C THR A 19 -0.81 -13.41 -18.51
N TYR A 20 0.37 -13.56 -19.11
CA TYR A 20 1.32 -14.61 -18.76
C TYR A 20 1.79 -14.52 -17.31
N MET A 21 2.07 -13.32 -16.78
CA MET A 21 2.38 -13.12 -15.36
C MET A 21 1.25 -13.61 -14.45
N ARG A 22 -0.02 -13.30 -14.79
CA ARG A 22 -1.19 -13.67 -13.98
C ARG A 22 -1.45 -15.18 -13.94
N ILE A 23 -1.13 -15.90 -15.02
CA ILE A 23 -1.26 -17.36 -15.09
C ILE A 23 0.07 -18.07 -14.81
N GLU A 24 1.04 -17.37 -14.22
CA GLU A 24 2.34 -17.89 -13.78
C GLU A 24 3.21 -18.51 -14.90
N GLN A 25 2.91 -18.16 -16.16
CA GLN A 25 3.73 -18.50 -17.32
C GLN A 25 4.88 -17.50 -17.49
N TYR A 26 5.79 -17.49 -16.52
CA TYR A 26 6.80 -16.44 -16.42
C TYR A 26 7.76 -16.39 -17.61
N GLN A 27 8.15 -17.53 -18.18
CA GLN A 27 9.01 -17.57 -19.38
C GLN A 27 8.35 -16.93 -20.60
N ASP A 28 7.05 -17.14 -20.79
CA ASP A 28 6.28 -16.52 -21.87
C ASP A 28 6.12 -15.01 -21.64
N ALA A 29 5.98 -14.58 -20.37
CA ALA A 29 5.99 -13.16 -20.00
C ALA A 29 7.34 -12.50 -20.31
N VAL A 30 8.47 -13.16 -20.01
CA VAL A 30 9.81 -12.70 -20.38
C VAL A 30 9.89 -12.47 -21.88
N TYR A 31 9.43 -13.43 -22.69
CA TYR A 31 9.42 -13.29 -24.14
C TYR A 31 8.60 -12.07 -24.60
N ALA A 32 7.37 -11.92 -24.11
CA ALA A 32 6.48 -10.82 -24.48
C ALA A 32 7.07 -9.44 -24.14
N TYR A 33 7.60 -9.27 -22.92
CA TYR A 33 8.20 -7.99 -22.51
C TYR A 33 9.53 -7.69 -23.21
N ARG A 34 10.34 -8.70 -23.54
CA ARG A 34 11.54 -8.51 -24.38
C ARG A 34 11.19 -8.05 -25.78
N ARG A 35 10.11 -8.59 -26.37
CA ARG A 35 9.61 -8.10 -27.67
C ARG A 35 9.15 -6.66 -27.58
N LEU A 36 8.39 -6.31 -26.54
CA LEU A 36 7.97 -4.94 -26.27
C LEU A 36 9.18 -3.99 -26.17
N ALA A 37 10.22 -4.37 -25.42
CA ALA A 37 11.40 -3.54 -25.19
C ALA A 37 12.26 -3.31 -26.44
N GLN A 38 12.09 -4.14 -27.48
CA GLN A 38 12.75 -4.00 -28.77
C GLN A 38 12.00 -3.09 -29.75
N LEU A 39 10.77 -2.69 -29.42
CA LEU A 39 9.98 -1.77 -30.23
C LEU A 39 10.47 -0.33 -30.09
N ASP A 40 10.16 0.49 -31.09
CA ASP A 40 10.30 1.94 -30.96
C ASP A 40 9.12 2.50 -30.15
N LEU A 41 9.30 2.56 -28.83
CA LEU A 41 8.29 3.04 -27.89
C LEU A 41 8.26 4.56 -27.75
N GLY A 42 9.10 5.31 -28.47
CA GLY A 42 9.17 6.77 -28.40
C GLY A 42 10.24 7.28 -27.44
N THR A 43 10.33 6.75 -26.21
CA THR A 43 11.37 7.17 -25.24
C THR A 43 12.27 6.02 -24.76
N ALA A 44 13.48 6.37 -24.31
CA ALA A 44 14.38 5.42 -23.65
C ALA A 44 13.78 4.86 -22.36
N ASN A 45 13.05 5.70 -21.60
CA ASN A 45 12.43 5.30 -20.32
C ASN A 45 11.29 4.29 -20.53
N GLU A 46 10.50 4.40 -21.59
CA GLU A 46 9.46 3.40 -21.91
C GLU A 46 10.08 2.04 -22.27
N ARG A 47 11.19 2.06 -23.05
CA ARG A 47 11.96 0.83 -23.31
C ARG A 47 12.61 0.28 -22.05
N ALA A 48 13.13 1.12 -21.17
CA ALA A 48 13.67 0.72 -19.89
C ALA A 48 12.59 0.04 -19.03
N ASN A 49 11.39 0.61 -18.97
CA ASN A 49 10.25 0.02 -18.27
C ASN A 49 9.89 -1.36 -18.82
N ALA A 50 9.88 -1.52 -20.14
CA ALA A 50 9.64 -2.81 -20.78
C ALA A 50 10.73 -3.84 -20.42
N TRP A 51 12.01 -3.43 -20.39
CA TRP A 51 13.09 -4.29 -19.90
C TRP A 51 12.96 -4.60 -18.39
N GLY A 52 12.50 -3.65 -17.57
CA GLY A 52 12.24 -3.86 -16.15
C GLY A 52 11.13 -4.87 -15.88
N LEU A 53 10.05 -4.83 -16.67
CA LEU A 53 9.00 -5.86 -16.65
C LEU A 53 9.53 -7.23 -17.09
N ALA A 54 10.42 -7.26 -18.09
CA ALA A 54 11.10 -8.49 -18.49
C ALA A 54 12.02 -9.04 -17.38
N ALA A 55 12.74 -8.17 -16.67
CA ALA A 55 13.60 -8.55 -15.55
C ALA A 55 12.78 -9.16 -14.42
N GLN A 56 11.65 -8.53 -14.08
CA GLN A 56 10.73 -9.05 -13.07
C GLN A 56 10.21 -10.43 -13.47
N ALA A 57 9.72 -10.59 -14.70
CA ALA A 57 9.27 -11.88 -15.19
C ALA A 57 10.38 -12.95 -15.14
N ALA A 58 11.62 -12.59 -15.49
CA ALA A 58 12.76 -13.51 -15.47
C ALA A 58 13.12 -13.93 -14.04
N PHE A 59 13.05 -13.00 -13.09
CA PHE A 59 13.29 -13.27 -11.68
C PHE A 59 12.23 -14.23 -11.09
N PHE A 60 10.96 -14.07 -11.45
CA PHE A 60 9.94 -15.07 -11.07
C PHE A 60 10.18 -16.42 -11.75
N ALA A 61 10.58 -16.42 -13.03
CA ALA A 61 10.90 -17.64 -13.76
C ALA A 61 12.10 -18.40 -13.18
N SER A 62 13.03 -17.68 -12.54
CA SER A 62 14.18 -18.24 -11.81
C SER A 62 13.89 -18.52 -10.34
N GLN A 63 12.62 -18.50 -9.91
CA GLN A 63 12.22 -18.71 -8.52
C GLN A 63 12.89 -17.76 -7.51
N GLY A 64 13.20 -16.54 -7.95
CA GLY A 64 13.85 -15.52 -7.13
C GLY A 64 15.37 -15.56 -7.15
N GLU A 65 15.99 -16.39 -8.01
CA GLU A 65 17.44 -16.39 -8.18
C GLU A 65 17.91 -15.30 -9.14
N MET A 66 18.91 -14.53 -8.72
CA MET A 66 19.58 -13.54 -9.56
C MET A 66 20.62 -14.20 -10.48
N ASN A 67 20.15 -15.00 -11.44
CA ASN A 67 20.98 -15.71 -12.40
C ASN A 67 21.44 -14.82 -13.58
N GLU A 68 22.28 -15.36 -14.46
CA GLU A 68 22.84 -14.65 -15.63
C GLU A 68 21.75 -14.03 -16.52
N GLN A 69 20.65 -14.74 -16.77
CA GLN A 69 19.56 -14.22 -17.60
C GLN A 69 18.89 -12.99 -16.97
N VAL A 70 18.67 -13.01 -15.64
CA VAL A 70 18.07 -11.87 -14.93
C VAL A 70 19.02 -10.68 -14.97
N GLN A 71 20.32 -10.91 -14.71
CA GLN A 71 21.35 -9.86 -14.72
C GLN A 71 21.47 -9.21 -16.10
N ASP A 72 21.54 -9.99 -17.18
CA ASP A 72 21.58 -9.50 -18.56
C ASP A 72 20.40 -8.58 -18.92
N ILE A 73 19.22 -8.88 -18.37
CA ILE A 73 18.00 -8.10 -18.61
C ILE A 73 18.01 -6.82 -17.76
N ILE A 74 18.45 -6.93 -16.50
CA ILE A 74 18.65 -5.78 -15.60
C ILE A 74 19.63 -4.78 -16.20
N GLU A 75 20.76 -5.23 -16.74
CA GLU A 75 21.77 -4.35 -17.34
C GLU A 75 21.19 -3.53 -18.50
N LYS A 76 20.41 -4.17 -19.39
CA LYS A 76 19.74 -3.46 -20.50
C LYS A 76 18.75 -2.40 -20.05
N ALA A 77 18.02 -2.64 -18.97
CA ALA A 77 17.14 -1.64 -18.39
C ALA A 77 17.95 -0.47 -17.80
N ARG A 78 19.02 -0.76 -17.05
CA ARG A 78 19.85 0.27 -16.38
C ARG A 78 20.64 1.14 -17.35
N GLU A 79 21.06 0.59 -18.47
CA GLU A 79 21.70 1.36 -19.55
C GLU A 79 20.76 2.44 -20.11
N LEU A 80 19.45 2.19 -20.11
CA LEU A 80 18.44 3.10 -20.61
C LEU A 80 17.92 4.06 -19.53
N ASP A 81 17.62 3.53 -18.34
CA ASP A 81 17.20 4.31 -17.18
C ASP A 81 17.72 3.67 -15.89
N PRO A 82 18.72 4.27 -15.22
CA PRO A 82 19.22 3.76 -13.95
C PRO A 82 18.22 3.90 -12.79
N ASN A 83 17.10 4.61 -12.99
CA ASN A 83 16.03 4.78 -12.01
C ASN A 83 14.80 3.91 -12.29
N GLU A 84 14.91 2.93 -13.21
CA GLU A 84 13.81 2.02 -13.48
C GLU A 84 13.44 1.24 -12.19
N VAL A 85 12.19 1.41 -11.75
CA VAL A 85 11.77 1.04 -10.39
C VAL A 85 11.65 -0.46 -10.18
N ASN A 86 11.33 -1.25 -11.22
CA ASN A 86 11.28 -2.71 -11.09
C ASN A 86 12.68 -3.26 -10.86
N VAL A 87 13.67 -2.79 -11.62
CA VAL A 87 15.08 -3.18 -11.49
C VAL A 87 15.65 -2.76 -10.14
N LEU A 88 15.42 -1.52 -9.70
CA LEU A 88 15.81 -1.09 -8.36
C LEU A 88 15.20 -2.02 -7.28
N GLY A 89 13.93 -2.40 -7.44
CA GLY A 89 13.26 -3.31 -6.52
C GLY A 89 13.94 -4.68 -6.45
N LEU A 90 14.21 -5.29 -7.61
CA LEU A 90 14.87 -6.60 -7.71
C LEU A 90 16.30 -6.59 -7.17
N LEU A 91 17.07 -5.55 -7.47
CA LEU A 91 18.42 -5.38 -6.94
C LEU A 91 18.41 -5.22 -5.42
N GLY A 92 17.44 -4.46 -4.88
CA GLY A 92 17.25 -4.35 -3.43
C GLY A 92 16.89 -5.68 -2.77
N ILE A 93 15.98 -6.47 -3.35
CA ILE A 93 15.63 -7.81 -2.88
C ILE A 93 16.86 -8.74 -2.89
N ASN A 94 17.60 -8.76 -3.99
CA ASN A 94 18.80 -9.58 -4.11
C ASN A 94 19.86 -9.16 -3.09
N ALA A 95 20.17 -7.87 -2.98
CA ALA A 95 21.13 -7.37 -2.00
C ALA A 95 20.73 -7.73 -0.56
N PHE A 96 19.45 -7.59 -0.21
CA PHE A 96 18.95 -7.98 1.11
C PHE A 96 19.11 -9.48 1.36
N SER A 97 18.81 -10.33 0.37
CA SER A 97 18.95 -11.79 0.49
C SER A 97 20.39 -12.24 0.69
N GLN A 98 21.35 -11.46 0.19
CA GLN A 98 22.79 -11.67 0.34
C GLN A 98 23.37 -10.96 1.58
N GLU A 99 22.50 -10.48 2.48
CA GLU A 99 22.87 -9.72 3.69
C GLU A 99 23.63 -8.40 3.41
N ASN A 100 23.63 -7.93 2.16
CA ASN A 100 24.18 -6.64 1.75
C ASN A 100 23.19 -5.50 2.03
N TYR A 101 22.78 -5.36 3.30
CA TYR A 101 21.69 -4.48 3.71
C TYR A 101 21.90 -3.01 3.34
N ARG A 102 23.16 -2.52 3.38
CA ARG A 102 23.48 -1.13 3.00
C ARG A 102 23.22 -0.88 1.51
N GLU A 103 23.50 -1.85 0.66
CA GLU A 103 23.21 -1.76 -0.77
C GLU A 103 21.69 -1.84 -1.04
N ALA A 104 21.00 -2.73 -0.33
CA ALA A 104 19.54 -2.84 -0.39
C ALA A 104 18.84 -1.52 -0.02
N ILE A 105 19.30 -0.85 1.06
CA ILE A 105 18.82 0.48 1.46
C ILE A 105 19.00 1.48 0.31
N GLY A 106 20.17 1.49 -0.34
CA GLY A 106 20.45 2.38 -1.47
C GLY A 106 19.45 2.21 -2.61
N TYR A 107 19.17 0.98 -3.03
CA TYR A 107 18.21 0.71 -4.11
C TYR A 107 16.78 1.08 -3.74
N TRP A 108 16.29 0.67 -2.57
CA TRP A 108 14.91 0.94 -2.16
C TRP A 108 14.67 2.42 -1.85
N GLN A 109 15.64 3.11 -1.23
CA GLN A 109 15.56 4.55 -1.02
C GLN A 109 15.47 5.28 -2.35
N ARG A 110 16.22 4.84 -3.37
CA ARG A 110 16.13 5.42 -4.70
C ARG A 110 14.71 5.33 -5.29
N ILE A 111 13.99 4.23 -5.05
CA ILE A 111 12.58 4.10 -5.48
C ILE A 111 11.69 5.11 -4.74
N VAL A 112 11.90 5.29 -3.43
CA VAL A 112 11.15 6.29 -2.64
C VAL A 112 11.33 7.69 -3.22
N ASP A 113 12.55 8.03 -3.62
CA ASP A 113 12.89 9.36 -4.15
C ASP A 113 12.31 9.61 -5.55
N VAL A 114 12.44 8.63 -6.45
CA VAL A 114 12.06 8.78 -7.88
C VAL A 114 10.59 8.43 -8.16
N ALA A 115 9.95 7.66 -7.27
CA ALA A 115 8.57 7.21 -7.41
C ALA A 115 7.79 7.30 -6.08
N PRO A 116 7.57 8.49 -5.52
CA PRO A 116 6.88 8.70 -4.24
C PRO A 116 5.39 8.32 -4.24
N ARG A 117 4.83 7.92 -5.39
CA ARG A 117 3.46 7.41 -5.55
C ARG A 117 3.44 5.96 -6.06
N HIS A 118 4.54 5.22 -5.91
CA HIS A 118 4.62 3.84 -6.32
C HIS A 118 3.55 2.98 -5.61
N PRO A 119 2.81 2.09 -6.31
CA PRO A 119 1.74 1.30 -5.68
C PRO A 119 2.22 0.43 -4.51
N GLN A 120 3.48 -0.02 -4.55
CA GLN A 120 4.08 -0.86 -3.51
C GLN A 120 4.96 -0.07 -2.53
N LEU A 121 4.80 1.26 -2.45
CA LEU A 121 5.67 2.10 -1.62
C LEU A 121 5.67 1.70 -0.14
N ALA A 122 4.54 1.21 0.38
CA ALA A 122 4.44 0.71 1.75
C ALA A 122 5.39 -0.47 1.99
N SER A 123 5.35 -1.49 1.15
CA SER A 123 6.23 -2.66 1.22
C SER A 123 7.71 -2.30 1.01
N ILE A 124 8.01 -1.34 0.14
CA ILE A 124 9.37 -0.82 -0.05
C ILE A 124 9.89 -0.17 1.24
N LYS A 125 9.07 0.65 1.91
CA LYS A 125 9.42 1.26 3.20
C LYS A 125 9.59 0.22 4.31
N GLU A 126 8.79 -0.85 4.31
CA GLU A 126 8.98 -1.98 5.23
C GLU A 126 10.32 -2.69 5.00
N GLY A 127 10.69 -2.94 3.74
CA GLY A 127 12.01 -3.46 3.38
C GLY A 127 13.15 -2.58 3.87
N LEU A 128 13.03 -1.25 3.69
CA LEU A 128 13.99 -0.27 4.22
C LEU A 128 14.13 -0.38 5.74
N ARG A 129 13.03 -0.36 6.50
CA ARG A 129 13.07 -0.51 7.97
C ARG A 129 13.73 -1.82 8.38
N ALA A 130 13.39 -2.92 7.70
CA ALA A 130 13.99 -4.22 7.97
C ALA A 130 15.51 -4.21 7.73
N ALA A 131 15.98 -3.58 6.65
CA ALA A 131 17.40 -3.48 6.35
C ALA A 131 18.17 -2.62 7.38
N TYR A 132 17.60 -1.50 7.81
CA TYR A 132 18.15 -0.70 8.92
C TYR A 132 18.23 -1.52 10.23
N GLY A 133 17.17 -2.23 10.58
CA GLY A 133 17.15 -3.11 11.75
C GLY A 133 18.21 -4.21 11.70
N ARG A 134 18.48 -4.78 10.52
CA ARG A 134 19.54 -5.79 10.32
C ARG A 134 20.96 -5.22 10.47
N LEU A 135 21.15 -3.93 10.20
CA LEU A 135 22.40 -3.21 10.46
C LEU A 135 22.53 -2.73 11.91
N GLY A 136 21.47 -2.81 12.72
CA GLY A 136 21.42 -2.18 14.04
C GLY A 136 21.43 -0.65 13.98
N GLU A 137 21.04 -0.09 12.83
CA GLU A 137 20.95 1.35 12.61
C GLU A 137 19.50 1.81 12.75
N GLU A 138 19.31 3.01 13.28
CA GLU A 138 17.99 3.64 13.30
C GLU A 138 17.65 4.13 11.88
N PRO A 139 16.46 3.79 11.34
CA PRO A 139 16.02 4.36 10.07
C PRO A 139 15.93 5.89 10.14
N PRO A 140 15.94 6.62 9.02
CA PRO A 140 15.56 8.03 8.98
C PRO A 140 14.14 8.26 9.52
N ALA A 141 13.86 9.42 10.12
CA ALA A 141 12.56 9.72 10.73
C ALA A 141 11.36 9.49 9.79
N GLU A 142 11.52 9.74 8.48
CA GLU A 142 10.45 9.48 7.48
C GLU A 142 10.14 7.99 7.26
N LEU A 143 11.07 7.12 7.64
CA LEU A 143 10.96 5.66 7.61
C LEU A 143 10.69 5.08 9.01
N GLN A 144 11.13 5.72 10.09
CA GLN A 144 10.79 5.36 11.47
C GLN A 144 9.31 5.55 11.78
N ALA A 145 8.61 6.35 10.98
CA ALA A 145 7.17 6.24 10.85
C ALA A 145 6.85 4.83 10.33
N SER A 146 6.80 3.85 11.23
CA SER A 146 5.81 2.79 11.20
C SER A 146 4.42 3.46 11.16
N ALA A 147 3.37 2.68 11.18
CA ALA A 147 2.09 3.24 11.54
C ALA A 147 2.05 3.83 12.99
N GLY A 148 3.12 4.02 13.79
CA GLY A 148 3.94 5.23 14.05
C GLY A 148 3.19 6.53 14.33
N GLY A 149 2.24 6.88 13.48
CA GLY A 149 1.32 7.99 13.66
C GLY A 149 -0.11 7.54 13.40
N GLY A 150 -0.45 6.36 13.92
CA GLY A 150 -1.67 5.62 13.65
C GLY A 150 -2.23 5.02 14.92
N VAL A 151 -3.48 4.57 14.83
CA VAL A 151 -4.18 3.87 15.90
C VAL A 151 -4.86 2.64 15.31
N THR A 152 -4.59 1.49 15.92
CA THR A 152 -5.25 0.22 15.60
C THR A 152 -6.35 -0.05 16.63
N VAL A 153 -7.56 -0.37 16.16
CA VAL A 153 -8.70 -0.71 17.03
C VAL A 153 -9.46 -1.88 16.47
N ARG A 154 -10.05 -2.68 17.37
CA ARG A 154 -11.02 -3.72 17.01
C ARG A 154 -12.42 -3.15 17.14
N VAL A 155 -13.17 -3.13 16.06
CA VAL A 155 -14.53 -2.59 16.00
C VAL A 155 -15.53 -3.73 16.06
N GLU A 156 -16.48 -3.63 16.98
CA GLU A 156 -17.53 -4.63 17.21
C GLU A 156 -18.91 -3.97 17.28
N LEU A 157 -19.94 -4.76 17.01
CA LEU A 157 -21.34 -4.35 17.16
C LEU A 157 -21.91 -5.03 18.41
N ASP A 158 -22.60 -4.26 19.24
CA ASP A 158 -23.33 -4.82 20.38
C ASP A 158 -24.41 -5.80 19.92
N GLU A 159 -24.52 -6.94 20.61
CA GLU A 159 -25.43 -8.03 20.25
C GLU A 159 -26.89 -7.57 20.13
N GLN A 160 -27.29 -6.53 20.86
CA GLN A 160 -28.65 -6.01 20.83
C GLN A 160 -29.05 -5.42 19.46
N PHE A 161 -28.08 -5.04 18.62
CA PHE A 161 -28.34 -4.39 17.33
C PHE A 161 -28.10 -5.28 16.11
N VAL A 162 -27.61 -6.52 16.28
CA VAL A 162 -27.27 -7.41 15.16
C VAL A 162 -28.45 -7.61 14.18
N GLY A 163 -29.69 -7.63 14.68
CA GLY A 163 -30.90 -7.75 13.86
C GLY A 163 -31.43 -6.44 13.25
N ASP A 164 -30.89 -5.29 13.65
CA ASP A 164 -31.40 -3.97 13.26
C ASP A 164 -30.58 -3.31 12.14
N ILE A 165 -29.39 -3.84 11.84
CA ILE A 165 -28.46 -3.27 10.85
C ILE A 165 -28.86 -3.70 9.43
N PRO A 166 -29.10 -2.75 8.50
CA PRO A 166 -29.32 -3.08 7.08
C PRO A 166 -28.11 -3.76 6.43
N ASP A 167 -28.36 -4.66 5.48
CA ASP A 167 -27.29 -5.39 4.76
C ASP A 167 -26.33 -4.48 3.99
N ASP A 168 -26.81 -3.33 3.51
CA ASP A 168 -26.04 -2.33 2.78
C ASP A 168 -25.48 -1.21 3.67
N ALA A 169 -25.65 -1.32 4.99
CA ALA A 169 -25.18 -0.33 5.94
C ALA A 169 -23.65 -0.20 5.93
N VAL A 170 -23.20 1.01 6.25
CA VAL A 170 -21.79 1.38 6.17
C VAL A 170 -21.28 1.79 7.54
N VAL A 171 -20.14 1.25 7.94
CA VAL A 171 -19.39 1.68 9.13
C VAL A 171 -18.41 2.76 8.72
N PHE A 172 -18.46 3.89 9.43
CA PHE A 172 -17.44 4.93 9.40
C PHE A 172 -16.66 4.88 10.71
N VAL A 173 -15.38 4.54 10.63
CA VAL A 173 -14.44 4.65 11.75
C VAL A 173 -13.67 5.94 11.58
N PHE A 174 -13.61 6.79 12.60
CA PHE A 174 -12.95 8.08 12.50
C PHE A 174 -12.28 8.48 13.80
N VAL A 175 -11.27 9.34 13.66
CA VAL A 175 -10.35 9.71 14.74
C VAL A 175 -10.32 11.23 14.86
N ARG A 176 -10.43 11.74 16.09
CA ARG A 176 -10.29 13.17 16.42
C ARG A 176 -9.22 13.35 17.49
N ARG A 177 -8.70 14.58 17.64
CA ARG A 177 -7.85 14.91 18.80
C ARG A 177 -8.63 14.66 20.09
N ALA A 178 -7.93 14.16 21.11
CA ALA A 178 -8.52 14.02 22.45
C ALA A 178 -9.15 15.35 22.91
N GLY A 179 -10.34 15.28 23.50
CA GLY A 179 -11.11 16.45 23.95
C GLY A 179 -11.86 17.23 22.86
N VAL A 180 -11.77 16.85 21.58
CA VAL A 180 -12.51 17.51 20.48
C VAL A 180 -13.74 16.68 20.08
N GLU A 181 -14.93 17.16 20.45
CA GLU A 181 -16.20 16.45 20.20
C GLU A 181 -16.88 16.78 18.87
N GLN A 182 -16.54 17.92 18.24
CA GLN A 182 -17.17 18.38 17.01
C GLN A 182 -16.14 18.82 15.97
N GLY A 183 -16.54 18.81 14.69
CA GLY A 183 -15.69 19.20 13.57
C GLY A 183 -15.13 18.02 12.76
N PRO A 184 -14.31 18.33 11.73
CA PRO A 184 -13.75 17.31 10.85
C PRO A 184 -12.76 16.39 11.60
N PRO A 185 -12.74 15.07 11.29
CA PRO A 185 -11.78 14.16 11.88
C PRO A 185 -10.36 14.35 11.33
N LEU A 186 -9.35 13.91 12.10
CA LEU A 186 -7.96 13.78 11.65
C LEU A 186 -7.81 12.68 10.60
N ALA A 187 -8.55 11.58 10.76
CA ALA A 187 -8.56 10.45 9.85
C ALA A 187 -9.94 9.78 9.84
N ALA A 188 -10.34 9.21 8.71
CA ALA A 188 -11.55 8.42 8.61
C ALA A 188 -11.41 7.24 7.64
N MET A 189 -12.10 6.15 7.93
CA MET A 189 -12.16 4.93 7.15
C MET A 189 -13.62 4.51 6.97
N ARG A 190 -13.95 3.99 5.80
CA ARG A 190 -15.29 3.51 5.42
C ARG A 190 -15.23 2.02 5.14
N LEU A 191 -16.13 1.25 5.75
CA LEU A 191 -16.20 -0.22 5.65
C LEU A 191 -17.67 -0.68 5.55
N PRO A 192 -17.96 -1.84 4.93
CA PRO A 192 -19.31 -2.44 5.00
C PRO A 192 -19.61 -2.93 6.42
N ALA A 193 -20.83 -2.76 6.92
CA ALA A 193 -21.22 -3.22 8.26
C ALA A 193 -21.10 -4.73 8.45
N SER A 194 -21.26 -5.49 7.36
CA SER A 194 -21.05 -6.94 7.32
C SER A 194 -19.61 -7.38 7.59
N SER A 195 -18.65 -6.45 7.67
CA SER A 195 -17.26 -6.77 8.05
C SER A 195 -17.04 -6.88 9.55
N LEU A 196 -18.00 -6.46 10.39
CA LEU A 196 -17.87 -6.53 11.84
C LEU A 196 -18.03 -7.97 12.36
N PRO A 197 -17.25 -8.40 13.37
CA PRO A 197 -16.16 -7.67 14.01
C PRO A 197 -14.88 -7.64 13.15
N THR A 198 -14.16 -6.52 13.14
CA THR A 198 -12.91 -6.36 12.37
C THR A 198 -11.88 -5.50 13.10
N GLU A 199 -10.61 -5.78 12.86
CA GLU A 199 -9.51 -4.90 13.26
C GLU A 199 -9.22 -3.89 12.13
N VAL A 200 -8.96 -2.63 12.50
CA VAL A 200 -8.67 -1.54 11.56
C VAL A 200 -7.52 -0.70 12.09
N THR A 201 -6.65 -0.26 11.19
CA THR A 201 -5.59 0.71 11.48
C THR A 201 -5.86 2.01 10.74
N LEU A 202 -5.99 3.11 11.48
CA LEU A 202 -6.05 4.45 10.89
C LEU A 202 -4.71 5.14 11.07
N ASP A 203 -4.15 5.68 9.99
CA ASP A 203 -2.93 6.49 10.00
C ASP A 203 -3.09 7.73 9.09
N ASP A 204 -1.99 8.45 8.83
CA ASP A 204 -1.98 9.63 7.98
C ASP A 204 -2.49 9.39 6.54
N ARG A 205 -2.51 8.16 6.04
CA ARG A 205 -3.09 7.81 4.73
C ARG A 205 -4.61 7.97 4.75
N ASN A 206 -5.23 7.90 5.92
CA ASN A 206 -6.65 8.07 6.13
C ASN A 206 -7.04 9.53 6.42
N SER A 207 -6.08 10.46 6.47
CA SER A 207 -6.32 11.90 6.65
C SER A 207 -6.82 12.55 5.36
N MET A 208 -8.05 13.10 5.39
CA MET A 208 -8.72 13.63 4.20
C MET A 208 -9.14 15.12 4.30
N GLY A 209 -8.85 15.79 5.41
CA GLY A 209 -9.40 17.13 5.72
C GLY A 209 -8.40 18.13 6.30
N PRO A 210 -8.83 19.38 6.56
CA PRO A 210 -7.97 20.45 7.06
C PRO A 210 -7.60 20.30 8.55
N ALA A 211 -8.06 19.24 9.23
CA ALA A 211 -7.87 19.02 10.65
C ALA A 211 -6.40 18.73 11.05
N GLY A 212 -5.54 18.46 10.06
CA GLY A 212 -4.16 18.04 10.25
C GLY A 212 -4.00 16.52 10.12
N LYS A 213 -2.76 16.06 10.35
CA LYS A 213 -2.37 14.65 10.29
C LYS A 213 -2.67 13.93 11.60
N LEU A 214 -2.98 12.63 11.57
CA LEU A 214 -3.20 11.84 12.78
C LEU A 214 -1.91 11.78 13.61
N SER A 215 -0.78 11.57 12.94
CA SER A 215 0.57 11.57 13.52
C SER A 215 0.96 12.83 14.30
N SER A 216 0.20 13.93 14.15
CA SER A 216 0.45 15.18 14.88
C SER A 216 -0.19 15.23 16.27
N ALA A 217 -1.01 14.24 16.64
CA ALA A 217 -1.65 14.15 17.94
C ALA A 217 -0.90 13.15 18.83
N GLU A 218 -0.78 13.44 20.13
CA GLU A 218 -0.25 12.50 21.12
C GLU A 218 -1.31 11.45 21.49
N GLU A 219 -2.55 11.90 21.68
CA GLU A 219 -3.69 11.06 21.99
C GLU A 219 -4.89 11.43 21.12
N VAL A 220 -5.71 10.44 20.83
CA VAL A 220 -6.87 10.59 19.97
C VAL A 220 -8.10 9.89 20.51
N GLN A 221 -9.25 10.48 20.20
CA GLN A 221 -10.55 9.87 20.43
C GLN A 221 -10.97 9.10 19.18
N VAL A 222 -11.15 7.78 19.32
CA VAL A 222 -11.64 6.91 18.25
C VAL A 222 -13.14 6.69 18.42
N MET A 223 -13.86 6.78 17.30
CA MET A 223 -15.31 6.61 17.23
C MET A 223 -15.67 5.79 15.99
N ALA A 224 -16.77 5.04 16.08
CA ALA A 224 -17.37 4.36 14.94
C ALA A 224 -18.85 4.72 14.84
N ARG A 225 -19.35 4.84 13.62
CA ARG A 225 -20.77 5.05 13.33
C ARG A 225 -21.24 4.15 12.20
N ILE A 226 -22.35 3.44 12.39
CA ILE A 226 -23.06 2.75 11.32
C ILE A 226 -24.11 3.72 10.76
N SER A 227 -23.96 4.06 9.48
CA SER A 227 -24.93 4.86 8.74
C SER A 227 -25.89 3.98 7.97
N ARG A 228 -27.19 4.21 8.16
CA ARG A 228 -28.25 3.55 7.37
C ARG A 228 -28.31 4.02 5.92
N THR A 229 -27.99 5.29 5.69
CA THR A 229 -28.08 5.94 4.38
C THR A 229 -26.75 5.93 3.62
N GLY A 230 -25.67 5.45 4.26
CA GLY A 230 -24.32 5.49 3.72
C GLY A 230 -23.67 6.88 3.75
N ASN A 231 -24.30 7.86 4.40
CA ASN A 231 -23.79 9.22 4.53
C ASN A 231 -22.76 9.34 5.65
N ALA A 232 -21.70 10.11 5.38
CA ALA A 232 -20.66 10.40 6.37
C ALA A 232 -21.09 11.42 7.44
N LYS A 233 -22.21 12.15 7.24
CA LYS A 233 -22.81 13.00 8.27
C LYS A 233 -23.68 12.17 9.21
N SER A 234 -23.69 12.54 10.50
CA SER A 234 -24.54 11.86 11.49
C SER A 234 -26.00 12.14 11.19
N GLU A 235 -26.82 11.10 11.21
CA GLU A 235 -28.27 11.18 11.02
C GLU A 235 -29.00 10.48 12.17
N ALA A 236 -30.25 10.88 12.39
CA ALA A 236 -31.13 10.28 13.39
C ALA A 236 -31.26 8.76 13.17
N GLY A 237 -31.10 8.00 14.26
CA GLY A 237 -31.19 6.55 14.30
C GLY A 237 -30.04 5.78 13.64
N ASP A 238 -28.92 6.44 13.31
CA ASP A 238 -27.63 5.78 13.12
C ASP A 238 -27.14 5.15 14.44
N TRP A 239 -26.28 4.14 14.37
CA TRP A 239 -25.64 3.54 15.55
C TRP A 239 -24.24 4.08 15.73
N GLN A 240 -23.79 4.30 16.96
CA GLN A 240 -22.45 4.80 17.25
C GLN A 240 -21.83 4.13 18.47
N GLY A 241 -20.51 4.18 18.52
CA GLY A 241 -19.68 3.76 19.63
C GLY A 241 -18.43 4.63 19.74
N ARG A 242 -17.79 4.62 20.91
CA ARG A 242 -16.52 5.31 21.16
C ARG A 242 -15.68 4.51 22.15
N ILE A 243 -14.37 4.70 22.10
CA ILE A 243 -13.50 4.22 23.18
C ILE A 243 -13.54 5.23 24.32
N ASP A 244 -13.83 4.81 25.55
CA ASP A 244 -13.99 5.73 26.68
C ASP A 244 -12.73 6.53 27.02
N ARG A 245 -11.55 5.94 26.80
CA ARG A 245 -10.25 6.59 27.03
C ARG A 245 -9.60 6.95 25.70
N PRO A 246 -8.99 8.14 25.59
CA PRO A 246 -8.15 8.46 24.45
C PRO A 246 -7.08 7.39 24.24
N VAL A 247 -6.83 7.07 22.98
CA VAL A 247 -5.80 6.09 22.58
C VAL A 247 -4.54 6.87 22.20
N ALA A 248 -3.40 6.45 22.74
CA ALA A 248 -2.11 7.02 22.37
C ALA A 248 -1.81 6.70 20.91
N VAL A 249 -1.35 7.71 20.17
CA VAL A 249 -0.96 7.56 18.77
C VAL A 249 0.39 6.85 18.70
N GLY A 250 0.46 5.78 17.90
CA GLY A 250 1.67 4.96 17.80
C GLY A 250 1.90 4.05 19.01
N ASP A 251 0.85 3.68 19.74
CA ASP A 251 0.96 2.70 20.82
C ASP A 251 1.26 1.30 20.25
N ASP A 252 2.48 0.83 20.54
CA ASP A 252 2.98 -0.51 20.18
C ASP A 252 2.88 -1.50 21.36
N SER A 253 2.06 -1.19 22.39
CA SER A 253 1.85 -2.04 23.57
C SER A 253 1.31 -3.45 23.26
N GLY A 254 0.80 -3.67 22.05
CA GLY A 254 0.23 -4.94 21.58
C GLY A 254 -1.20 -5.21 22.08
N GLU A 255 -1.74 -4.33 22.92
CA GLU A 255 -3.13 -4.37 23.35
C GLU A 255 -3.97 -3.56 22.35
N VAL A 256 -4.84 -4.23 21.59
CA VAL A 256 -5.72 -3.56 20.62
C VAL A 256 -7.00 -3.14 21.33
N PRO A 257 -7.28 -1.84 21.49
CA PRO A 257 -8.51 -1.37 22.12
C PRO A 257 -9.75 -1.83 21.36
N VAL A 258 -10.78 -2.25 22.10
CA VAL A 258 -12.07 -2.65 21.53
C VAL A 258 -13.03 -1.46 21.56
N LEU A 259 -13.57 -1.12 20.39
CA LEU A 259 -14.62 -0.12 20.21
C LEU A 259 -15.93 -0.86 19.91
N VAL A 260 -16.87 -0.81 20.86
CA VAL A 260 -18.20 -1.40 20.70
C VAL A 260 -19.19 -0.32 20.25
N ILE A 261 -19.95 -0.62 19.19
CA ILE A 261 -21.07 0.21 18.72
C ILE A 261 -22.31 -0.19 19.52
N ASP A 262 -22.64 0.61 20.54
CA ASP A 262 -23.53 0.24 21.64
C ASP A 262 -24.69 1.24 21.87
N SER A 263 -24.75 2.31 21.08
CA SER A 263 -25.78 3.33 21.21
C SER A 263 -26.41 3.68 19.87
N ARG A 264 -27.68 4.07 19.90
CA ARG A 264 -28.42 4.57 18.74
C ARG A 264 -28.69 6.06 18.92
N LEU A 265 -28.41 6.85 17.88
CA LEU A 265 -28.70 8.27 17.89
C LEU A 265 -30.21 8.49 17.96
N ALA A 266 -30.64 9.32 18.91
CA ALA A 266 -32.03 9.67 19.07
C ALA A 266 -32.60 10.31 17.78
N GLU A 267 -33.90 10.10 17.57
CA GLU A 267 -34.68 10.76 16.51
C GLU A 267 -34.87 12.26 16.75
#